data_AF-G4Z7X6-F1
#
_entry.id   AF-G4Z7X6-F1
#
_cell.length_a   1.000
_cell.length_b   1.000
_cell.length_c   1.000
_cell.angle_alpha   90.00
_cell.angle_beta   90.00
_cell.angle_gamma   90.00
#
_symmetry.space_group_name_H-M   'P 1'
#
loop_
_entity.id
_entity.type
_entity.pdbx_description
1 polymer ?
#
loop_
_entity_poly.entity_id
_entity_poly.type
_entity_poly.pdbx_seq_one_letter_code
_entity_poly.pdbx_strand_id
1 'polypeptide(L)'
;MPLVDRDWKEKLLPSFQAYRQGFGNCIIPMAFTVPSYPPWPQKAWTMPLGKVVDEMRRGKCYVEHAARDKAVLDAIGFAWNRNDAVWDEIIVPALQVYVDIYTNGKISRNFVVPSEDPWPHKARVKKRADAL
;
A
#
# COMPACT_ATOMS: atom_id res chain seq x y z
N MET A 1 20.37 -7.21 -20.40
CA MET A 1 19.17 -6.55 -19.83
C MET A 1 19.61 -5.22 -19.24
N PRO A 2 18.99 -4.08 -19.61
CA PRO A 2 19.26 -2.79 -19.00
C PRO A 2 19.11 -2.83 -17.47
N LEU A 3 19.90 -2.03 -16.75
CA LEU A 3 19.87 -2.00 -15.27
C LEU A 3 18.47 -1.68 -14.72
N VAL A 4 17.71 -0.81 -15.41
CA VAL A 4 16.34 -0.44 -15.05
C VAL A 4 15.37 -1.61 -15.18
N ASP A 5 15.48 -2.42 -16.25
CA ASP A 5 14.66 -3.63 -16.41
C ASP A 5 14.96 -4.67 -15.33
N ARG A 6 16.24 -4.78 -14.94
CA ARG A 6 16.66 -5.68 -13.85
C ARG A 6 16.04 -5.24 -12.54
N ASP A 7 16.16 -3.96 -12.20
CA ASP A 7 15.63 -3.41 -10.95
C ASP A 7 14.10 -3.54 -10.88
N TRP A 8 13.41 -3.33 -12.00
CA TRP A 8 11.97 -3.55 -12.08
C TRP A 8 11.57 -5.00 -11.74
N LYS A 9 12.22 -5.97 -12.38
CA LYS A 9 11.91 -7.41 -12.24
C LYS A 9 12.36 -8.00 -10.91
N GLU A 10 13.52 -7.57 -10.40
CA GLU A 10 14.15 -8.20 -9.23
C GLU A 10 13.84 -7.48 -7.92
N LYS A 11 13.45 -6.20 -7.96
CA LYS A 11 13.19 -5.38 -6.77
C LYS A 11 11.74 -4.93 -6.70
N LEU A 12 11.27 -4.19 -7.69
CA LEU A 12 9.98 -3.49 -7.61
C LEU A 12 8.79 -4.45 -7.64
N LEU A 13 8.63 -5.23 -8.71
CA LEU A 13 7.48 -6.14 -8.84
C LEU A 13 7.38 -7.14 -7.66
N PRO A 14 8.47 -7.83 -7.26
CA PRO A 14 8.39 -8.74 -6.11
C PRO A 14 8.11 -8.01 -4.79
N SER A 15 8.60 -6.77 -4.62
CA SER A 15 8.27 -5.98 -3.42
C SER A 15 6.79 -5.57 -3.38
N PHE A 16 6.17 -5.25 -4.53
CA PHE A 16 4.73 -4.97 -4.58
C PHE A 16 3.90 -6.20 -4.22
N GLN A 17 4.32 -7.38 -4.69
CA GLN A 17 3.69 -8.66 -4.34
C GLN A 17 3.83 -8.97 -2.85
N ALA A 18 5.04 -8.85 -2.30
CA ALA A 18 5.30 -9.04 -0.87
C ALA A 18 4.49 -8.06 0.00
N TYR A 19 4.40 -6.79 -0.42
CA TYR A 19 3.56 -5.79 0.24
C TYR A 19 2.08 -6.21 0.22
N ARG A 20 1.55 -6.58 -0.95
CA ARG A 20 0.17 -7.04 -1.09
C ARG A 20 -0.13 -8.25 -0.20
N GLN A 21 0.78 -9.21 -0.13
CA GLN A 21 0.64 -10.40 0.72
C GLN A 21 0.63 -10.04 2.22
N GLY A 22 1.53 -9.16 2.68
CA GLY A 22 1.64 -8.81 4.10
C GLY A 22 0.57 -7.83 4.60
N PHE A 23 0.10 -6.93 3.73
CA PHE A 23 -0.80 -5.84 4.11
C PHE A 23 -2.23 -5.99 3.57
N GLY A 24 -2.46 -6.87 2.60
CA GLY A 24 -3.80 -7.10 2.03
C GLY A 24 -4.31 -5.98 1.11
N ASN A 25 -3.46 -4.99 0.83
CA ASN A 25 -3.64 -3.92 -0.16
C ASN A 25 -2.27 -3.58 -0.78
N CYS A 26 -2.25 -2.77 -1.84
CA CYS A 26 -1.02 -2.25 -2.41
C CYS A 26 -0.99 -0.71 -2.32
N ILE A 27 -1.47 -0.19 -1.18
CA ILE A 27 -1.46 1.24 -0.83
C ILE A 27 -0.15 1.52 -0.10
N ILE A 28 0.93 1.61 -0.86
CA ILE A 28 2.28 1.80 -0.30
C ILE A 28 2.46 3.27 0.16
N PRO A 29 2.71 3.54 1.46
CA PRO A 29 3.00 4.87 1.99
C PRO A 29 4.32 5.41 1.47
N MET A 30 4.44 6.73 1.31
CA MET A 30 5.66 7.39 0.83
C MET A 30 6.90 7.06 1.70
N ALA A 31 6.71 6.95 3.02
CA ALA A 31 7.78 6.67 3.97
C ALA A 31 8.13 5.17 4.09
N PHE A 32 7.51 4.29 3.30
CA PHE A 32 7.74 2.85 3.41
C PHE A 32 9.12 2.46 2.86
N THR A 33 9.88 1.75 3.69
CA THR A 33 11.17 1.16 3.36
C THR A 33 11.05 -0.36 3.44
N VAL A 34 11.60 -1.06 2.46
CA VAL A 34 11.58 -2.53 2.41
C VAL A 34 12.35 -3.10 3.61
N PRO A 35 11.71 -3.92 4.46
CA PRO A 35 12.38 -4.61 5.54
C PRO A 35 13.43 -5.62 5.06
N SER A 36 14.50 -5.78 5.82
CA SER A 36 15.64 -6.64 5.48
C SER A 36 15.45 -8.11 5.87
N TYR A 37 14.28 -8.68 5.62
CA TYR A 37 13.96 -10.07 5.97
C TYR A 37 12.89 -10.67 5.02
N PRO A 38 12.75 -12.00 4.91
CA PRO A 38 11.70 -12.63 4.09
C PRO A 38 10.27 -12.23 4.52
N PRO A 39 9.31 -12.08 3.59
CA PRO A 39 9.35 -12.48 2.19
C PRO A 39 9.88 -11.40 1.23
N TRP A 40 10.43 -10.30 1.75
CA TRP A 40 10.92 -9.21 0.90
C TRP A 40 12.11 -9.66 0.05
N PRO A 41 12.19 -9.27 -1.22
CA PRO A 41 13.31 -9.63 -2.08
C PRO A 41 14.59 -9.02 -1.53
N GLN A 42 15.62 -9.84 -1.32
CA GLN A 42 16.89 -9.42 -0.74
C GLN A 42 17.53 -8.23 -1.46
N LYS A 43 17.37 -8.18 -2.79
CA LYS A 43 17.87 -7.09 -3.64
C LYS A 43 17.18 -5.75 -3.41
N ALA A 44 16.01 -5.74 -2.77
CA ALA A 44 15.28 -4.52 -2.43
C ALA A 44 15.34 -4.19 -0.94
N TRP A 45 16.01 -4.97 -0.10
CA TRP A 45 16.15 -4.64 1.33
C TRP A 45 16.70 -3.22 1.52
N THR A 46 16.16 -2.52 2.52
CA THR A 46 16.41 -1.11 2.85
C THR A 46 16.10 -0.09 1.75
N MET A 47 15.52 -0.53 0.61
CA MET A 47 15.10 0.36 -0.46
C MET A 47 13.92 1.24 0.00
N PRO A 48 13.94 2.56 -0.24
CA PRO A 48 12.82 3.45 0.04
C PRO A 48 11.72 3.29 -1.02
N LEU A 49 11.07 2.11 -1.02
CA LEU A 49 10.07 1.71 -2.01
C LEU A 49 8.92 2.71 -2.11
N GLY A 50 8.49 3.28 -0.99
CA GLY A 50 7.43 4.29 -0.94
C GLY A 50 7.76 5.55 -1.75
N LYS A 51 9.00 6.01 -1.69
CA LYS A 51 9.48 7.15 -2.47
C LYS A 51 9.52 6.83 -3.97
N VAL A 52 10.01 5.65 -4.33
CA VAL A 52 10.06 5.21 -5.73
C VAL A 52 8.66 5.08 -6.31
N VAL A 53 7.71 4.55 -5.54
CA VAL A 53 6.30 4.46 -5.92
C VAL A 53 5.67 5.85 -6.10
N ASP A 54 5.95 6.82 -5.22
CA ASP A 54 5.50 8.21 -5.39
C ASP A 54 6.02 8.83 -6.69
N GLU A 55 7.32 8.68 -6.96
CA GLU A 55 7.93 9.17 -8.19
C GLU A 55 7.35 8.50 -9.44
N MET A 56 7.07 7.19 -9.37
CA MET A 56 6.42 6.43 -10.45
C MET A 56 4.99 6.95 -10.71
N ARG A 57 4.20 7.17 -9.66
CA ARG A 57 2.84 7.75 -9.78
C ARG A 57 2.86 9.16 -10.38
N ARG A 58 3.94 9.91 -10.15
CA ARG A 58 4.18 11.26 -10.72
C ARG A 58 4.80 11.22 -12.12
N GLY A 59 4.96 10.03 -12.70
CA GLY A 59 5.51 9.84 -14.03
C GLY A 59 7.01 10.15 -14.15
N LYS A 60 7.77 10.14 -13.05
CA LYS A 60 9.19 10.53 -13.04
C LYS A 60 10.15 9.36 -13.29
N CYS A 61 9.73 8.14 -13.01
CA CYS A 61 10.55 6.94 -13.18
C CYS A 61 9.68 5.73 -13.56
N TYR A 62 10.30 4.74 -14.21
CA TYR A 62 9.67 3.46 -14.58
C TYR A 62 8.34 3.59 -15.36
N VAL A 63 8.11 4.70 -16.08
CA VAL A 63 6.86 4.97 -16.79
C VAL A 63 6.56 3.88 -17.83
N GLU A 64 7.55 3.54 -18.64
CA GLU A 64 7.42 2.50 -19.66
C GLU A 64 7.19 1.11 -19.03
N HIS A 65 7.88 0.80 -17.94
CA HIS A 65 7.73 -0.46 -17.22
C HIS A 65 6.34 -0.59 -16.57
N ALA A 66 5.86 0.48 -15.95
CA ALA A 66 4.54 0.56 -15.34
C ALA A 66 3.44 0.46 -16.41
N ALA A 67 3.63 1.04 -17.59
CA ALA A 67 2.72 0.90 -18.72
C ALA A 67 2.74 -0.54 -19.28
N ARG A 68 3.94 -1.10 -19.51
CA ARG A 68 4.12 -2.47 -20.02
C ARG A 68 3.48 -3.51 -19.11
N ASP A 69 3.70 -3.39 -17.80
CA ASP A 69 3.27 -4.39 -16.82
C ASP A 69 1.99 -3.93 -16.08
N LYS A 70 1.22 -3.01 -16.69
CA LYS A 70 0.00 -2.43 -16.09
C LYS A 70 -0.99 -3.49 -15.63
N ALA A 71 -1.26 -4.50 -16.45
CA ALA A 71 -2.20 -5.57 -16.09
C ALA A 71 -1.74 -6.36 -14.85
N VAL A 72 -0.43 -6.55 -14.68
CA VAL A 72 0.14 -7.21 -13.49
C VAL A 72 -0.04 -6.34 -12.25
N LEU A 73 0.21 -5.02 -12.38
CA LEU A 73 0.01 -4.05 -11.31
C LEU A 73 -1.46 -3.95 -10.91
N ASP A 74 -2.37 -3.93 -11.87
CA ASP A 74 -3.81 -3.91 -11.64
C ASP A 74 -4.27 -5.20 -10.93
N ALA A 75 -3.75 -6.37 -11.34
CA ALA A 75 -4.09 -7.66 -10.73
C ALA A 75 -3.66 -7.78 -9.25
N ILE A 76 -2.56 -7.11 -8.85
CA ILE A 76 -2.14 -7.06 -7.43
C ILE A 76 -2.79 -5.91 -6.65
N GLY A 77 -3.69 -5.14 -7.29
CA GLY A 77 -4.38 -4.00 -6.69
C GLY A 77 -3.47 -2.82 -6.42
N PHE A 78 -2.50 -2.54 -7.32
CA PHE A 78 -1.62 -1.38 -7.20
C PHE A 78 -2.43 -0.07 -7.18
N ALA A 79 -2.27 0.71 -6.11
CA ALA A 79 -2.95 1.98 -5.98
C ALA A 79 -2.27 3.05 -6.86
N TRP A 80 -2.80 3.31 -8.05
CA TRP A 80 -2.30 4.35 -8.95
C TRP A 80 -2.51 5.76 -8.37
N ASN A 81 -3.66 6.00 -7.75
CA ASN A 81 -3.88 7.14 -6.87
C ASN A 81 -4.01 6.64 -5.43
N ARG A 82 -3.07 7.06 -4.56
CA ARG A 82 -3.07 6.65 -3.15
C ARG A 82 -4.29 7.19 -2.42
N ASN A 83 -4.69 8.43 -2.66
CA ASN A 83 -5.77 9.07 -1.92
C ASN A 83 -7.11 8.42 -2.24
N ASP A 84 -7.38 8.17 -3.53
CA ASP A 84 -8.60 7.48 -3.96
C ASP A 84 -8.64 6.07 -3.37
N ALA A 85 -7.54 5.32 -3.45
CA ALA A 85 -7.48 3.98 -2.88
C ALA A 85 -7.68 3.97 -1.35
N VAL A 86 -7.12 4.95 -0.63
CA VAL A 86 -7.37 5.10 0.82
C VAL A 86 -8.84 5.42 1.08
N TRP A 87 -9.42 6.31 0.29
CA TRP A 87 -10.82 6.67 0.44
C TRP A 87 -11.73 5.46 0.23
N ASP A 88 -11.56 4.75 -0.88
CA ASP A 88 -12.43 3.66 -1.30
C ASP A 88 -12.21 2.37 -0.50
N GLU A 89 -10.95 1.99 -0.24
CA GLU A 89 -10.65 0.70 0.41
C GLU A 89 -10.61 0.75 1.94
N ILE A 90 -10.47 1.94 2.52
CA ILE A 90 -10.26 2.11 3.96
C ILE A 90 -11.35 2.99 4.57
N ILE A 91 -11.50 4.22 4.07
CA ILE A 91 -12.36 5.20 4.73
C ILE A 91 -13.84 4.86 4.54
N VAL A 92 -14.30 4.65 3.30
CA VAL A 92 -15.71 4.34 3.01
C VAL A 92 -16.22 3.11 3.78
N PRO A 93 -15.51 1.95 3.77
CA PRO A 93 -15.94 0.79 4.56
C PRO A 93 -15.97 1.05 6.07
N ALA A 94 -15.02 1.82 6.60
CA ALA A 94 -15.02 2.17 8.03
C ALA A 94 -16.18 3.11 8.39
N LEU A 95 -16.49 4.08 7.52
CA LEU A 95 -17.63 4.98 7.70
C LEU A 95 -18.96 4.22 7.72
N GLN A 96 -19.11 3.21 6.85
CA GLN A 96 -20.31 2.38 6.82
C GLN A 96 -20.53 1.68 8.17
N VAL A 97 -19.48 1.05 8.70
CA VAL A 97 -19.53 0.40 10.03
C VAL A 97 -19.81 1.41 11.15
N TYR A 98 -19.22 2.60 11.08
CA TYR A 98 -19.47 3.65 12.07
C TYR A 98 -20.95 4.07 12.09
N VAL A 99 -21.54 4.29 10.91
CA VAL A 99 -22.95 4.69 10.79
C VAL A 99 -23.88 3.58 11.30
N ASP A 100 -23.58 2.32 10.98
CA ASP A 100 -24.36 1.17 11.45
C ASP A 100 -24.35 1.03 12.98
N ILE A 101 -23.21 1.31 13.63
CA ILE A 101 -23.07 1.18 15.09
C ILE A 101 -23.64 2.39 15.84
N TYR A 102 -23.34 3.61 15.40
CA TYR A 102 -23.58 4.82 16.20
C TYR A 102 -24.75 5.67 15.71
N THR A 103 -25.38 5.33 14.57
CA THR A 103 -26.62 5.92 14.02
C THR A 103 -26.60 7.43 13.76
N ASN A 104 -25.53 8.14 14.15
CA ASN A 104 -25.37 9.57 14.02
C ASN A 104 -24.02 9.85 13.35
N GLY A 105 -24.02 10.45 12.16
CA GLY A 105 -22.83 10.69 11.33
C GLY A 105 -21.81 11.70 11.89
N LYS A 106 -21.82 11.96 13.20
CA LYS A 106 -20.93 12.91 13.87
C LYS A 106 -19.68 12.20 14.38
N ILE A 107 -18.73 12.00 13.48
CA ILE A 107 -17.43 11.42 13.81
C ILE A 107 -16.56 12.45 14.52
N SER A 108 -16.04 12.08 15.70
CA SER A 108 -15.04 12.89 16.39
C SER A 108 -13.75 12.97 15.57
N ARG A 109 -13.12 14.15 15.50
CA ARG A 109 -11.85 14.35 14.79
C ARG A 109 -10.74 13.36 15.24
N ASN A 110 -10.81 12.88 16.47
CA ASN A 110 -9.82 11.96 17.06
C ASN A 110 -10.29 10.49 17.06
N PHE A 111 -11.36 10.16 16.35
CA PHE A 111 -11.86 8.79 16.27
C PHE A 111 -10.83 7.90 15.57
N VAL A 112 -10.48 6.78 16.22
CA VAL A 112 -9.60 5.75 15.67
C VAL A 112 -10.44 4.51 15.43
N VAL A 113 -10.38 3.98 14.21
CA VAL A 113 -11.06 2.72 13.84
C VAL A 113 -10.57 1.59 14.76
N PRO A 114 -11.45 1.00 15.59
CA PRO A 114 -11.11 -0.13 16.43
C PRO A 114 -10.55 -1.30 15.62
N SER A 115 -9.76 -2.13 16.29
CA SER A 115 -9.20 -3.31 15.65
C SER A 115 -10.16 -4.51 15.70
N GLU A 116 -11.23 -4.47 16.47
CA GLU A 116 -12.13 -5.62 16.65
C GLU A 116 -13.23 -5.67 15.59
N ASP A 117 -13.93 -6.80 15.48
CA ASP A 117 -15.12 -6.89 14.62
C ASP A 117 -16.20 -5.90 15.10
N PRO A 118 -17.01 -5.31 14.20
CA PRO A 118 -17.14 -5.58 12.76
C PRO A 118 -16.27 -4.68 11.85
N TRP A 119 -15.21 -4.04 12.36
CA TRP A 119 -14.44 -3.05 11.60
C TRP A 119 -13.59 -3.67 10.49
N PRO A 120 -13.52 -3.06 9.28
CA PRO A 120 -12.82 -3.65 8.15
C PRO A 120 -11.34 -3.87 8.44
N HIS A 121 -10.82 -5.08 8.18
CA HIS A 121 -9.41 -5.39 8.44
C HIS A 121 -8.41 -4.45 7.76
N LYS A 122 -8.79 -3.88 6.60
CA LYS A 122 -8.00 -2.89 5.86
C LYS A 122 -7.96 -1.51 6.52
N ALA A 123 -8.98 -1.17 7.29
CA ALA A 123 -9.10 0.10 8.01
C ALA A 123 -8.44 0.08 9.40
N ARG A 124 -8.09 -1.11 9.88
CA ARG A 124 -7.30 -1.27 11.10
C ARG A 124 -5.96 -0.60 10.91
N VAL A 125 -5.72 0.48 11.65
CA VAL A 125 -4.38 1.04 11.76
C VAL A 125 -3.53 -0.02 12.45
N LYS A 126 -2.79 -0.81 11.66
CA LYS A 126 -1.73 -1.66 12.20
C LYS A 126 -0.66 -0.72 12.75
N LYS A 127 -0.74 -0.36 14.04
CA LYS A 127 0.46 -0.07 14.81
C LYS A 127 1.27 -1.36 14.82
N ARG A 128 2.08 -1.59 13.79
CA ARG A 128 3.27 -2.39 14.02
C ARG A 128 4.18 -1.51 14.82
N ALA A 129 4.19 -1.82 16.12
CA ALA A 129 5.27 -1.47 17.02
C ALA A 129 6.61 -1.73 16.31
N ASP A 130 7.48 -0.74 16.44
CA ASP A 130 8.93 -0.87 16.44
C ASP A 130 9.55 -1.46 15.16
N ALA A 131 9.83 -0.57 14.21
CA ALA A 131 11.05 -0.66 13.43
C ALA A 131 12.17 0.03 14.22
N LEU A 132 12.75 -0.71 15.16
CA LEU A 132 14.14 -0.60 15.61
C LEU A 132 14.81 -1.94 15.32
#